data_AF-A0A139QKQ1-F1
#
_entry.id   AF-A0A139QKQ1-F1
#
_cell.length_a   1.000
_cell.length_b   1.000
_cell.length_c   1.000
_cell.angle_alpha   90.00
_cell.angle_beta   90.00
_cell.angle_gamma   90.00
#
_symmetry.space_group_name_H-M   'P 1'
#
loop_
_entity.id
_entity.type
_entity.pdbx_description
1 polymer ?
#
loop_
_entity_poly.entity_id
_entity_poly.type
_entity_poly.pdbx_seq_one_letter_code
_entity_poly.pdbx_strand_id
1 'polypeptide(L)' 'MQYRVFAQTDETSVPLLANALSGSMNQSELETLPRLAKGQLFMNIAGVGNLVFNQQLLAPEVERYGGIE' A
#
# COMPACT_ATOMS: atom_id res chain seq x y z
N MET A 1 -18.28 -0.42 4.07
CA MET A 1 -17.21 -0.09 3.12
C MET A 1 -15.89 -0.57 3.69
N GLN A 2 -15.04 -1.21 2.89
CA GLN A 2 -13.74 -1.75 3.33
C GLN A 2 -12.63 -1.00 2.60
N TYR A 3 -11.71 -0.40 3.37
CA TYR A 3 -10.51 0.25 2.86
C TYR A 3 -9.33 -0.65 3.22
N ARG A 4 -8.49 -0.95 2.24
CA ARG A 4 -7.24 -1.68 2.47
C ARG A 4 -6.09 -0.78 2.06
N VAL A 5 -5.19 -0.51 3.00
CA VAL A 5 -4.01 0.31 2.77
C VAL A 5 -2.79 -0.59 2.85
N PHE A 6 -2.00 -0.59 1.79
CA PHE A 6 -0.75 -1.34 1.66
C PHE A 6 0.40 -0.35 1.58
N ALA A 7 1.38 -0.53 2.45
CA ALA A 7 2.68 0.13 2.32
C ALA A 7 3.58 -0.70 1.41
N GLN A 8 4.78 -0.17 1.13
CA GLN A 8 5.83 -0.93 0.46
C GLN A 8 5.93 -2.33 1.08
N THR A 9 5.66 -3.33 0.25
CA THR A 9 5.59 -4.72 0.68
C THR A 9 6.63 -5.51 -0.10
N ASP A 10 7.27 -6.46 0.56
CA ASP A 10 8.31 -7.30 -0.03
C ASP A 10 7.75 -8.17 -1.17
N GLU A 11 8.54 -8.42 -2.23
CA GLU A 11 8.13 -9.25 -3.38
C GLU A 11 7.65 -10.63 -2.96
N THR A 12 8.21 -11.19 -1.88
CA THR A 12 7.81 -12.47 -1.31
C THR A 12 6.38 -12.50 -0.76
N SER A 13 5.85 -11.33 -0.39
CA SER A 13 4.51 -11.18 0.18
C SER A 13 3.44 -10.89 -0.88
N VAL A 14 3.84 -10.49 -2.09
CA VAL A 14 2.95 -10.26 -3.25
C VAL A 14 2.05 -11.47 -3.57
N PRO A 15 2.55 -12.72 -3.68
CA PRO A 15 1.69 -13.87 -3.96
C PRO A 15 0.76 -14.25 -2.80
N LEU A 16 1.13 -13.94 -1.54
CA LEU A 16 0.25 -14.13 -0.39
C LEU A 16 -0.89 -13.12 -0.40
N LEU A 17 -0.59 -11.86 -0.70
CA LEU A 17 -1.57 -10.81 -0.90
C LEU A 17 -2.47 -11.11 -2.10
N ALA A 18 -1.92 -11.64 -3.19
CA ALA A 18 -2.71 -12.08 -4.36
C ALA A 18 -3.75 -13.14 -4.02
N ASN A 19 -3.38 -14.13 -3.19
CA ASN A 19 -4.31 -15.15 -2.74
C ASN A 19 -5.34 -14.61 -1.75
N ALA A 20 -4.94 -13.75 -0.82
CA ALA A 20 -5.84 -13.16 0.18
C ALA A 20 -6.79 -12.11 -0.40
N LEU A 21 -6.39 -11.45 -1.50
CA LEU A 21 -7.10 -10.36 -2.16
C LEU A 21 -7.68 -10.78 -3.52
N SER A 22 -7.71 -12.10 -3.79
CA SER A 22 -8.36 -12.69 -4.95
C SER A 22 -9.79 -12.19 -5.07
N GLY A 23 -10.04 -11.33 -6.07
CA GLY A 23 -11.34 -10.69 -6.32
C GLY A 23 -11.47 -9.23 -5.87
N SER A 24 -10.50 -8.69 -5.12
CA SER A 24 -10.49 -7.28 -4.67
C SER A 24 -9.44 -6.43 -5.39
N MET A 25 -8.40 -7.06 -5.94
CA MET A 25 -7.22 -6.38 -6.48
C MET A 25 -6.68 -7.16 -7.69
N ASN A 26 -6.19 -6.46 -8.71
CA ASN A 26 -5.66 -7.10 -9.91
C ASN A 26 -4.19 -7.51 -9.73
N GLN A 27 -3.76 -8.57 -10.43
CA GLN A 27 -2.40 -9.10 -10.32
C GLN A 27 -1.33 -8.04 -10.70
N SER A 28 -1.61 -7.22 -11.71
CA SER A 28 -0.74 -6.10 -12.10
C SER A 28 -0.62 -5.00 -11.04
N GLU A 29 -1.59 -4.86 -10.14
CA GLU A 29 -1.55 -3.88 -9.05
C GLU A 29 -0.79 -4.42 -7.84
N LEU A 30 -0.81 -5.73 -7.65
CA LEU A 30 0.01 -6.40 -6.65
C LEU A 30 1.49 -6.35 -7.03
N GLU A 31 1.81 -6.40 -8.33
CA GLU A 31 3.17 -6.24 -8.85
C GLU A 31 3.73 -4.81 -8.72
N THR A 32 2.88 -3.80 -8.52
CA THR A 32 3.33 -2.43 -8.26
C THR A 32 3.59 -2.15 -6.77
N LEU A 33 3.03 -2.96 -5.85
CA LEU A 33 3.29 -2.85 -4.40
C LEU A 33 4.78 -2.91 -4.01
N PRO A 34 5.61 -3.85 -4.52
CA PRO A 34 7.04 -3.88 -4.20
C PRO A 34 7.83 -2.73 -4.83
N ARG A 35 7.28 -2.12 -5.89
CA ARG A 35 7.88 -0.94 -6.55
C ARG A 35 7.49 0.39 -5.90
N LEU A 36 6.60 0.38 -4.90
CA LEU A 36 6.26 1.59 -4.16
C LEU A 36 7.50 2.11 -3.44
N ALA A 37 7.77 3.40 -3.62
CA ALA A 37 8.81 4.07 -2.84
C ALA A 37 8.42 4.07 -1.36
N LYS A 38 9.41 4.16 -0.46
CA LYS A 38 9.13 4.41 0.96
C LYS A 38 8.27 5.68 1.09
N GLY A 39 7.15 5.55 1.79
CA GLY A 39 6.15 6.61 1.93
C GLY A 39 5.05 6.61 0.90
N GLN A 40 5.13 5.82 -0.17
CA GLN A 40 3.96 5.56 -1.00
C GLN A 40 3.08 4.50 -0.37
N LEU A 41 1.79 4.84 -0.29
CA LEU A 41 0.74 3.95 0.14
C LEU A 41 -0.20 3.68 -1.03
N PHE A 42 -0.58 2.41 -1.17
CA PHE A 42 -1.62 1.97 -2.06
C PHE A 42 -2.89 1.73 -1.26
N MET A 43 -3.97 2.40 -1.61
CA MET A 43 -5.30 2.18 -1.04
C MET A 43 -6.23 1.55 -2.06
N ASN A 44 -6.70 0.35 -1.74
CA ASN A 44 -7.78 -0.34 -2.44
C ASN A 44 -9.10 -0.04 -1.72
N ILE A 45 -10.07 0.49 -2.47
CA ILE A 45 -11.45 0.71 -2.01
C ILE A 45 -12.34 -0.29 -2.73
N ALA A 46 -12.77 -1.32 -2.00
CA ALA A 46 -13.58 -2.40 -2.57
C ALA A 46 -14.86 -1.85 -3.22
N GLY A 47 -15.01 -2.05 -4.53
CA GLY A 47 -16.16 -1.61 -5.32
C GLY A 47 -16.11 -0.17 -5.83
N VAL A 48 -15.02 0.58 -5.60
CA VAL A 48 -14.85 1.95 -6.09
C VAL A 48 -13.62 2.08 -6.97
N GLY A 49 -12.47 1.58 -6.53
CA GLY A 49 -11.22 1.67 -7.27
C GLY A 49 -9.99 1.76 -6.39
N ASN A 50 -8.87 2.09 -7.02
CA ASN A 50 -7.54 2.08 -6.42
C ASN A 50 -6.92 3.46 -6.44
N LEU A 51 -6.23 3.82 -5.37
CA LEU A 51 -5.58 5.11 -5.18
C LEU A 51 -4.15 4.87 -4.70
N VAL A 52 -3.20 5.54 -5.32
CA VAL A 52 -1.81 5.58 -4.85
C VAL A 52 -1.54 7.00 -4.38
N PHE A 53 -1.03 7.15 -3.16
CA PHE A 53 -0.71 8.45 -2.59
C PHE A 53 0.57 8.39 -1.77
N ASN A 54 1.22 9.55 -1.63
CA ASN A 54 2.38 9.71 -0.77
C ASN A 54 1.89 10.08 0.64
N GLN A 55 2.22 9.26 1.64
CA GLN A 55 2.04 9.59 3.03
C GLN A 55 2.97 10.76 3.38
N GLN A 56 2.38 11.87 3.82
CA GLN A 56 3.09 12.96 4.45
C GLN A 56 2.90 12.84 5.96
N LEU A 57 4.00 12.75 6.69
CA LEU A 57 3.97 12.79 8.16
C LEU A 57 3.91 14.25 8.62
N LEU A 58 3.14 14.51 9.67
CA LEU A 58 3.20 15.80 10.36
C LEU A 58 4.54 15.88 11.13
N ALA A 59 5.06 17.09 11.33
CA ALA A 59 6.29 17.34 12.10
C ALA A 59 6.38 16.55 13.43
N PRO A 60 5.34 16.48 14.28
CA PRO A 60 5.39 15.68 15.51
C PRO A 60 5.43 14.16 15.26
N GLU A 61 4.95 13.67 14.12
CA GLU A 61 4.98 12.24 13.78
C GLU A 61 6.36 11.82 13.26
N VAL A 62 7.07 12.70 12.55
CA VAL A 62 8.46 12.49 12.12
C VAL A 62 9.38 12.33 13.33
N GLU A 63 9.23 13.19 14.34
CA GLU A 63 10.02 13.14 15.57
C GLU A 63 9.75 11.86 16.38
N ARG A 64 8.50 11.37 16.34
CA ARG A 64 8.06 10.23 17.14
C ARG A 64 8.34 8.86 16.51
N TYR A 65 8.25 8.76 15.18
CA TYR A 65 8.34 7.49 14.47
C TYR A 65 9.60 7.33 13.62
N GLY A 66 10.42 8.38 13.51
CA GLY A 66 11.53 8.43 12.56
C GLY A 66 10.98 8.64 11.16
N GLY A 67 11.48 9.66 10.46
CA GLY A 67 10.97 10.05 9.15
C GLY A 67 10.94 8.94 8.11
N ILE A 68 10.27 9.22 7.00
CA ILE A 68 10.23 8.34 5.84
C ILE A 68 11.47 8.65 4.99
N GLU A 69 12.62 8.03 5.32
CA GLU A 69 13.84 8.02 4.48
C GLU A 69 13.98 6.71 3.71
#